data_AF-A0A6V8CID2-F1
#
_entry.id   AF-A0A6V8CID2-F1
#
_cell.length_a   1.000
_cell.length_b   1.000
_cell.length_c   1.000
_cell.angle_alpha   90.00
_cell.angle_beta   90.00
_cell.angle_gamma   90.00
#
_symmetry.space_group_name_H-M   'P 1'
#
loop_
_entity.id
_entity.type
_entity.pdbx_description
1 polymer ?
#
loop_
_entity_poly.entity_id
_entity_poly.type
_entity_poly.pdbx_seq_one_letter_code
_entity_poly.pdbx_strand_id
1 'polypeptide(L)'
;MARKKGKKVVVKLDLPKDDTTMIKLYAILAVSLFIGLACFGFWLTNSSFLKSPNGSPLFVNLVCGYNPNEVPSFADNETCDLMKDAPNSIIWEEEEWTDFRSQGKMFDVPGVDETRSGGYQPAQPLIATCDVDSSKPIPYQFSIRGSDSIPIPGGTHDGNSGLTNDECILEIPDLPPGELYQVVIISKDGSVIDSASFKLDLTFYDGVPEYMNNGSIWIGPKYELGGLEIHPTIFLNFFGLALFFTFWPASFYWDRVKANINAMEEKFPDFLRDMAEYWKGGLSMTVAVQTLASSEYGALNDEVKKMSDQLSWGVAFSDVIGMFADRVGTTIVKRAISLISEANRAGGKISDILVTAANDSREIKFLESERKRTISSYISVIWTSYMVFLGVIVVLGKVFIPNIANSNSSDSGGDGGGSEIGNMQIRNIDPLFFLTIFYYGVNMQAMGNGAMAGLMATGRFSNGMKHSGLMILVALIMFNFIVFSPDLIGISQLPGLNPSVGTFRP
;
A
#
# COMPACT_ATOMS: atom_id res chain seq x y z
N MET A 1 -57.60 -56.81 18.32
CA MET A 1 -56.21 -56.31 18.21
C MET A 1 -55.65 -56.76 16.86
N ALA A 2 -55.69 -55.94 15.80
CA ALA A 2 -54.88 -54.77 15.51
C ALA A 2 -53.42 -55.08 15.14
N ARG A 3 -53.07 -54.93 13.86
CA ARG A 3 -51.77 -54.36 13.47
C ARG A 3 -51.90 -53.59 12.16
N LYS A 4 -52.12 -52.28 12.29
CA LYS A 4 -52.09 -51.30 11.18
C LYS A 4 -50.68 -51.32 10.56
N LYS A 5 -50.59 -51.48 9.24
CA LYS A 5 -49.37 -51.22 8.47
C LYS A 5 -48.97 -49.75 8.69
N GLY A 6 -47.79 -49.53 9.26
CA GLY A 6 -47.25 -48.21 9.50
C GLY A 6 -47.08 -47.46 8.18
N LYS A 7 -47.67 -46.27 8.09
CA LYS A 7 -47.32 -45.28 7.07
C LYS A 7 -45.85 -44.93 7.26
N LYS A 8 -45.02 -45.15 6.23
CA LYS A 8 -43.65 -44.62 6.20
C LYS A 8 -43.76 -43.11 6.28
N VAL A 9 -43.38 -42.54 7.42
CA VAL A 9 -43.14 -41.11 7.56
C VAL A 9 -41.87 -40.83 6.75
N VAL A 10 -42.05 -40.19 5.59
CA VAL A 10 -40.91 -39.61 4.86
C VAL A 10 -40.48 -38.40 5.68
N VAL A 11 -39.50 -38.60 6.54
CA VAL A 11 -38.81 -37.51 7.21
C VAL A 11 -38.07 -36.77 6.10
N LYS A 12 -38.61 -35.62 5.67
CA LYS A 12 -37.82 -34.62 4.95
C LYS A 12 -36.78 -34.14 5.96
N LEU A 13 -35.60 -34.75 5.92
CA LEU A 13 -34.42 -34.13 6.48
C LEU A 13 -34.25 -32.84 5.68
N ASP A 14 -34.66 -31.71 6.25
CA ASP A 14 -34.10 -30.41 5.89
C ASP A 14 -32.61 -30.50 6.24
N LEU A 15 -31.85 -31.15 5.35
CA LEU A 15 -30.42 -30.91 5.25
C LEU A 15 -30.28 -29.39 5.19
N PRO A 16 -29.46 -28.76 6.05
CA PRO A 16 -29.20 -27.35 5.93
C PRO A 16 -28.81 -27.12 4.47
N LYS A 17 -29.67 -26.34 3.78
CA LYS A 17 -29.49 -25.94 2.38
C LYS A 17 -28.01 -25.61 2.23
N ASP A 18 -27.29 -26.32 1.36
CA ASP A 18 -25.93 -25.98 0.96
C ASP A 18 -26.00 -24.59 0.33
N ASP A 19 -26.07 -23.57 1.18
CA ASP A 19 -26.10 -22.19 0.76
C ASP A 19 -24.67 -21.88 0.37
N THR A 20 -24.35 -22.24 -0.87
CA THR A 20 -23.06 -21.98 -1.51
C THR A 20 -22.66 -20.51 -1.32
N THR A 21 -23.62 -19.61 -1.15
CA THR A 21 -23.41 -18.20 -0.82
C THR A 21 -22.76 -18.00 0.54
N MET A 22 -23.28 -18.66 1.59
CA MET A 22 -22.78 -18.58 2.96
C MET A 22 -21.46 -19.33 3.14
N ILE A 23 -21.29 -20.48 2.48
CA ILE A 23 -20.02 -21.23 2.48
C ILE A 23 -18.91 -20.36 1.86
N LYS A 24 -19.17 -19.74 0.70
CA LYS A 24 -18.23 -18.80 0.08
C LYS A 24 -17.94 -17.59 0.98
N LEU A 25 -18.93 -17.05 1.66
CA LEU A 25 -18.72 -15.94 2.61
C LEU A 25 -17.78 -16.34 3.75
N TYR A 26 -17.98 -17.50 4.38
CA TYR A 26 -17.12 -17.98 5.45
C TYR A 26 -15.70 -18.28 4.97
N ALA A 27 -15.54 -18.85 3.77
CA ALA A 27 -14.24 -19.07 3.17
C ALA A 27 -13.50 -17.74 2.93
N ILE A 28 -14.19 -16.73 2.37
CA ILE A 28 -13.63 -15.39 2.15
C ILE A 28 -13.22 -14.77 3.50
N LEU A 29 -14.09 -14.82 4.51
CA LEU A 29 -13.79 -14.29 5.85
C LEU A 29 -12.57 -14.96 6.49
N ALA A 30 -12.45 -16.29 6.38
CA ALA A 30 -11.33 -17.02 6.97
C ALA A 30 -10.00 -16.64 6.31
N VAL A 31 -9.97 -16.61 4.97
CA VAL A 31 -8.77 -16.21 4.21
C VAL A 31 -8.42 -14.75 4.48
N SER A 32 -9.43 -13.87 4.49
CA SER A 32 -9.23 -12.43 4.66
C SER A 32 -8.76 -12.07 6.07
N LEU A 33 -9.25 -12.76 7.09
CA LEU A 33 -8.79 -12.64 8.47
C LEU A 33 -7.35 -13.16 8.63
N PHE A 34 -7.01 -14.28 8.01
CA PHE A 34 -5.65 -14.82 8.08
C PHE A 34 -4.63 -13.86 7.46
N ILE A 35 -4.92 -13.33 6.27
CA ILE A 35 -4.07 -12.33 5.60
C ILE A 35 -4.00 -11.05 6.43
N GLY A 36 -5.14 -10.57 6.96
CA GLY A 36 -5.19 -9.39 7.82
C GLY A 36 -4.32 -9.52 9.08
N LEU A 37 -4.39 -10.67 9.76
CA LEU A 37 -3.57 -10.97 10.93
C LEU A 37 -2.08 -11.09 10.58
N ALA A 38 -1.73 -11.67 9.43
CA ALA A 38 -0.35 -11.74 8.97
C ALA A 38 0.23 -10.34 8.69
N CYS A 39 -0.53 -9.47 8.01
CA CYS A 39 -0.12 -8.07 7.82
C CYS A 39 0.02 -7.32 9.14
N PHE A 40 -0.90 -7.54 10.08
CA PHE A 40 -0.82 -6.92 11.41
C PHE A 40 0.40 -7.42 12.19
N GLY A 41 0.72 -8.70 12.10
CA GLY A 41 1.92 -9.29 12.69
C GLY A 41 3.20 -8.66 12.14
N PHE A 42 3.32 -8.55 10.81
CA PHE A 42 4.46 -7.91 10.16
C PHE A 42 4.63 -6.43 10.53
N TRP A 43 3.51 -5.71 10.56
CA TRP A 43 3.46 -4.33 11.02
C TRP A 43 3.95 -4.21 12.47
N LEU A 44 3.43 -5.07 13.37
CA LEU A 44 3.72 -5.02 14.79
C LEU A 44 5.20 -5.32 15.09
N THR A 45 5.79 -6.32 14.42
CA THR A 45 7.19 -6.69 14.61
C THR A 45 8.19 -5.67 14.07
N ASN A 46 7.80 -4.89 13.06
CA ASN A 46 8.61 -3.78 12.52
C ASN A 46 8.33 -2.43 13.20
N SER A 47 7.20 -2.31 13.90
CA SER A 47 6.83 -1.06 14.56
C SER A 47 7.80 -0.70 15.69
N SER A 48 7.95 0.60 15.94
CA SER A 48 8.73 1.12 17.07
C SER A 48 8.19 0.70 18.45
N PHE A 49 6.98 0.13 18.53
CA PHE A 49 6.39 -0.37 19.77
C PHE A 49 7.11 -1.59 20.35
N LEU A 50 7.69 -2.43 19.48
CA LEU A 50 8.44 -3.63 19.87
C LEU A 50 9.94 -3.48 19.56
N LYS A 51 10.48 -2.28 19.78
CA LYS A 51 11.92 -2.02 19.62
C LYS A 51 12.71 -2.76 20.72
N SER A 52 13.74 -3.47 20.32
CA SER A 52 14.61 -4.20 21.24
C SER A 52 15.66 -3.26 21.86
N PRO A 53 16.29 -3.61 23.01
CA PRO A 53 17.33 -2.79 23.63
C PRO A 53 18.51 -2.44 22.71
N ASN A 54 18.84 -3.33 21.77
CA ASN A 54 19.86 -3.11 20.74
C ASN A 54 19.51 -2.05 19.68
N GLY A 55 18.30 -1.51 19.72
CA GLY A 55 17.88 -0.44 18.81
C GLY A 55 17.30 -0.90 17.47
N SER A 56 17.28 -2.20 17.17
CA SER A 56 16.63 -2.74 15.97
C SER A 56 15.17 -3.17 16.26
N PRO A 57 14.30 -3.23 15.24
CA PRO A 57 12.96 -3.78 15.40
C PRO A 57 13.02 -5.29 15.67
N LEU A 58 12.01 -5.81 16.37
CA LEU A 58 11.89 -7.25 16.68
C LEU A 58 11.95 -8.13 15.42
N PHE A 59 11.44 -7.65 14.29
CA PHE A 59 11.49 -8.35 13.00
C PHE A 59 12.93 -8.72 12.61
N VAL A 60 13.87 -7.76 12.66
CA VAL A 60 15.27 -7.98 12.28
C VAL A 60 15.93 -8.98 13.22
N ASN A 61 15.70 -8.84 14.54
CA ASN A 61 16.26 -9.77 15.52
C ASN A 61 15.74 -11.20 15.35
N LEU A 62 14.46 -11.37 15.00
CA LEU A 62 13.88 -12.69 14.76
C LEU A 62 14.37 -13.34 13.46
N VAL A 63 14.51 -12.55 12.39
CA VAL A 63 14.92 -13.08 11.08
C VAL A 63 16.42 -13.38 11.05
N CYS A 64 17.25 -12.48 11.58
CA CYS A 64 18.71 -12.63 11.58
C CYS A 64 19.25 -13.38 12.81
N GLY A 65 18.41 -13.70 13.80
CA GLY A 65 18.81 -14.42 15.00
C GLY A 65 19.70 -13.60 15.95
N TYR A 66 19.64 -12.27 15.88
CA TYR A 66 20.45 -11.38 16.72
C TYR A 66 20.02 -11.41 18.19
N ASN A 67 21.01 -11.21 19.07
CA ASN A 67 20.78 -11.02 20.50
C ASN A 67 20.11 -9.66 20.74
N PRO A 68 18.90 -9.60 21.33
CA PRO A 68 18.19 -8.33 21.53
C PRO A 68 18.91 -7.32 22.44
N ASN A 69 19.94 -7.74 23.18
CA ASN A 69 20.67 -6.90 24.13
C ASN A 69 21.98 -6.33 23.58
N GLU A 70 22.42 -6.77 22.40
CA GLU A 70 23.70 -6.40 21.80
C GLU A 70 23.45 -5.72 20.45
N VAL A 71 24.08 -4.56 20.23
CA VAL A 71 23.99 -3.81 18.98
C VAL A 71 24.80 -4.57 17.92
N PRO A 72 24.19 -5.00 16.81
CA PRO A 72 24.91 -5.72 15.75
C PRO A 72 25.93 -4.80 15.09
N SER A 73 27.13 -5.32 14.84
CA SER A 73 28.16 -4.65 14.05
C SER A 73 27.89 -4.80 12.54
N PHE A 74 28.60 -4.03 11.71
CA PHE A 74 28.52 -4.22 10.25
C PHE A 74 28.92 -5.65 9.83
N ALA A 75 29.94 -6.23 10.46
CA ALA A 75 30.30 -7.63 10.25
C ALA A 75 29.15 -8.60 10.56
N ASP A 76 28.36 -8.35 11.62
CA ASP A 76 27.19 -9.17 11.95
C ASP A 76 26.06 -8.98 10.93
N ASN A 77 25.88 -7.77 10.40
CA ASN A 77 24.92 -7.47 9.33
C ASN A 77 25.23 -8.25 8.04
N GLU A 78 26.50 -8.37 7.67
CA GLU A 78 26.93 -9.13 6.49
C GLU A 78 26.64 -10.64 6.58
N THR A 79 26.44 -11.19 7.79
CA THR A 79 26.05 -12.60 7.95
C THR A 79 24.57 -12.87 7.68
N CYS A 80 23.74 -11.82 7.63
CA CYS A 80 22.30 -11.94 7.38
C CYS A 80 21.93 -11.38 6.01
N ASP A 81 21.39 -12.21 5.12
CA ASP A 81 20.99 -11.80 3.76
C ASP A 81 20.02 -10.60 3.73
N LEU A 82 19.23 -10.39 4.79
CA LEU A 82 18.32 -9.26 4.92
C LEU A 82 19.02 -7.94 5.26
N MET A 83 20.13 -8.02 6.01
CA MET A 83 20.88 -6.87 6.53
C MET A 83 22.15 -6.57 5.74
N LYS A 84 22.39 -7.33 4.68
CA LYS A 84 23.55 -7.15 3.79
C LYS A 84 23.42 -5.84 3.01
N ASP A 85 24.47 -5.05 3.03
CA ASP A 85 24.51 -3.75 2.35
C ASP A 85 24.81 -3.93 0.85
N ALA A 86 24.32 -2.99 0.04
CA ALA A 86 24.59 -2.92 -1.40
C ALA A 86 25.48 -1.71 -1.68
N PRO A 87 26.47 -1.83 -2.61
CA PRO A 87 27.33 -0.71 -2.94
C PRO A 87 26.54 0.42 -3.59
N ASN A 88 26.84 1.64 -3.16
CA ASN A 88 26.37 2.87 -3.79
C ASN A 88 27.55 3.59 -4.45
N SER A 89 27.29 4.36 -5.51
CA SER A 89 28.33 5.15 -6.21
C SER A 89 28.15 6.63 -5.89
N ILE A 90 29.23 7.27 -5.41
CA ILE A 90 29.32 8.72 -5.23
C ILE A 90 30.15 9.28 -6.36
N ILE A 91 29.53 10.16 -7.14
CA ILE A 91 30.17 10.81 -8.26
C ILE A 91 30.46 12.26 -7.89
N TRP A 92 31.71 12.68 -8.04
CA TRP A 92 32.11 14.07 -8.01
C TRP A 92 32.72 14.46 -9.35
N GLU A 93 32.02 15.33 -10.07
CA GLU A 93 32.50 16.00 -11.28
C GLU A 93 32.88 17.43 -10.89
N GLU A 94 34.14 17.79 -11.10
CA GLU A 94 34.67 19.09 -10.73
C GLU A 94 34.59 20.08 -11.90
N GLU A 95 34.39 21.36 -11.58
CA GLU A 95 34.46 22.44 -12.57
C GLU A 95 35.88 22.58 -13.15
N GLU A 96 35.95 23.01 -14.41
CA GLU A 96 37.20 23.11 -15.15
C GLU A 96 38.19 24.09 -14.49
N TRP A 97 39.37 23.57 -14.12
CA TRP A 97 40.50 24.37 -13.64
C TRP A 97 41.20 25.00 -14.84
N THR A 98 41.56 26.26 -14.74
CA THR A 98 42.17 27.02 -15.85
C THR A 98 43.49 27.66 -15.42
N ASP A 99 44.41 27.80 -16.40
CA ASP A 99 45.67 28.54 -16.27
C ASP A 99 46.50 28.20 -15.01
N PHE A 100 46.85 26.92 -14.83
CA PHE A 100 47.56 26.46 -13.65
C PHE A 100 48.81 25.64 -13.96
N ARG A 101 49.72 25.51 -12.98
CA ARG A 101 50.93 24.65 -13.08
C ARG A 101 50.85 23.46 -12.14
N SER A 102 50.36 23.70 -10.94
CA SER A 102 50.00 22.69 -9.96
C SER A 102 48.73 23.16 -9.27
N GLN A 103 47.75 22.27 -9.19
CA GLN A 103 46.49 22.55 -8.53
C GLN A 103 45.97 21.29 -7.88
N GLY A 104 45.42 21.42 -6.68
CA GLY A 104 44.81 20.34 -5.96
C GLY A 104 43.60 20.79 -5.17
N LYS A 105 42.77 19.83 -4.79
CA LYS A 105 41.58 20.06 -3.97
C LYS A 105 41.44 18.93 -2.97
N MET A 106 40.99 19.25 -1.76
CA MET A 106 40.80 18.26 -0.72
C MET A 106 39.39 17.68 -0.80
N PHE A 107 39.23 16.43 -0.40
CA PHE A 107 37.95 15.75 -0.33
C PHE A 107 37.97 14.70 0.80
N ASP A 108 36.78 14.30 1.24
CA ASP A 108 36.59 13.30 2.29
C ASP A 108 36.01 12.03 1.68
N VAL A 109 36.44 10.87 2.20
CA VAL A 109 35.97 9.55 1.77
C VAL A 109 34.99 9.03 2.82
N PRO A 110 33.68 8.97 2.54
CA PRO A 110 32.70 8.45 3.49
C PRO A 110 32.79 6.93 3.60
N GLY A 111 32.34 6.39 4.73
CA GLY A 111 32.21 4.95 4.91
C GLY A 111 31.83 4.56 6.32
N VAL A 112 31.78 3.25 6.57
CA VAL A 112 31.49 2.71 7.90
C VAL A 112 32.70 2.90 8.82
N ASP A 113 32.49 3.60 9.93
CA ASP A 113 33.50 3.83 10.97
C ASP A 113 34.06 2.51 11.54
N GLU A 114 35.36 2.48 11.82
CA GLU A 114 36.07 1.32 12.38
C GLU A 114 35.42 0.76 13.65
N THR A 115 34.84 1.62 14.49
CA THR A 115 34.18 1.22 15.73
C THR A 115 32.86 0.48 15.52
N ARG A 116 32.15 0.78 14.41
CA ARG A 116 30.89 0.14 14.03
C ARG A 116 31.08 -1.04 13.08
N SER A 117 32.24 -1.11 12.44
CA SER A 117 32.62 -2.12 11.46
C SER A 117 32.75 -3.53 12.05
N GLY A 118 33.06 -3.67 13.35
CA GLY A 118 33.28 -4.98 13.96
C GLY A 118 34.55 -5.69 13.44
N GLY A 119 35.47 -4.93 12.86
CA GLY A 119 36.72 -5.44 12.28
C GLY A 119 36.60 -5.89 10.81
N TYR A 120 35.47 -5.66 10.16
CA TYR A 120 35.26 -5.93 8.73
C TYR A 120 34.94 -4.63 7.98
N GLN A 121 35.88 -4.16 7.15
CA GLN A 121 35.66 -3.01 6.27
C GLN A 121 35.50 -3.51 4.82
N PRO A 122 34.40 -3.15 4.14
CA PRO A 122 34.23 -3.49 2.74
C PRO A 122 35.19 -2.65 1.90
N ALA A 123 35.76 -3.26 0.86
CA ALA A 123 36.65 -2.55 -0.05
C ALA A 123 35.88 -1.48 -0.83
N GLN A 124 36.43 -0.26 -0.88
CA GLN A 124 35.83 0.89 -1.54
C GLN A 124 36.65 1.29 -2.76
N PRO A 125 36.39 0.72 -3.94
CA PRO A 125 37.13 1.08 -5.15
C PRO A 125 36.79 2.51 -5.59
N LEU A 126 37.82 3.25 -5.97
CA LEU A 126 37.71 4.59 -6.57
C LEU A 126 38.19 4.52 -8.02
N ILE A 127 37.35 4.95 -8.95
CA ILE A 127 37.72 5.19 -10.34
C ILE A 127 37.81 6.70 -10.54
N ALA A 128 38.99 7.19 -10.88
CA ALA A 128 39.21 8.59 -11.18
C ALA A 128 39.56 8.76 -12.66
N THR A 129 38.87 9.66 -13.33
CA THR A 129 39.11 10.01 -14.74
C THR A 129 39.45 11.49 -14.82
N CYS A 130 40.39 11.84 -15.69
CA CYS A 130 40.74 13.24 -15.91
C CYS A 130 40.79 13.58 -17.39
N ASP A 131 40.58 14.85 -17.71
CA ASP A 131 40.75 15.41 -19.04
C ASP A 131 41.60 16.67 -18.90
N VAL A 132 42.75 16.70 -19.57
CA VAL A 132 43.76 17.75 -19.44
C VAL A 132 44.08 18.29 -20.82
N ASP A 133 43.65 19.51 -21.10
CA ASP A 133 43.85 20.16 -22.39
C ASP A 133 44.91 21.26 -22.33
N SER A 134 45.65 21.37 -23.43
CA SER A 134 46.67 22.38 -23.60
C SER A 134 47.06 22.54 -25.06
N SER A 135 47.33 23.78 -25.45
CA SER A 135 47.76 24.17 -26.80
C SER A 135 49.07 23.53 -27.27
N LYS A 136 49.91 23.05 -26.34
CA LYS A 136 51.17 22.34 -26.61
C LYS A 136 51.22 21.09 -25.74
N PRO A 137 51.78 19.97 -26.23
CA PRO A 137 51.90 18.78 -25.39
C PRO A 137 52.74 19.02 -24.15
N ILE A 138 52.12 18.89 -22.98
CA ILE A 138 52.73 19.11 -21.66
C ILE A 138 52.62 17.81 -20.85
N PRO A 139 53.74 17.25 -20.36
CA PRO A 139 53.69 16.09 -19.49
C PRO A 139 53.11 16.50 -18.13
N TYR A 140 52.03 15.83 -17.70
CA TYR A 140 51.38 16.07 -16.43
C TYR A 140 51.34 14.82 -15.56
N GLN A 141 51.04 15.01 -14.28
CA GLN A 141 50.79 13.97 -13.32
C GLN A 141 49.43 14.23 -12.65
N PHE A 142 48.54 13.26 -12.73
CA PHE A 142 47.31 13.21 -11.96
C PHE A 142 47.50 12.23 -10.80
N SER A 143 47.24 12.67 -9.57
CA SER A 143 47.43 11.82 -8.40
C SER A 143 46.35 12.01 -7.34
N ILE A 144 45.96 10.91 -6.71
CA ILE A 144 45.20 10.89 -5.47
C ILE A 144 46.18 10.62 -4.33
N ARG A 145 46.18 11.51 -3.34
CA ARG A 145 47.11 11.48 -2.20
C ARG A 145 46.32 11.36 -0.90
N GLY A 146 46.91 10.69 0.08
CA GLY A 146 46.37 10.61 1.43
C GLY A 146 46.49 11.94 2.17
N SER A 147 46.04 11.95 3.42
CA SER A 147 46.14 13.11 4.34
C SER A 147 47.59 13.49 4.66
N ASP A 148 48.54 12.56 4.50
CA ASP A 148 49.98 12.78 4.59
C ASP A 148 50.60 13.39 3.31
N SER A 149 49.78 13.70 2.31
CA SER A 149 50.19 14.21 0.99
C SER A 149 51.05 13.23 0.18
N ILE A 150 51.06 11.95 0.55
CA ILE A 150 51.76 10.89 -0.19
C ILE A 150 50.76 10.26 -1.19
N PRO A 151 51.15 10.03 -2.46
CA PRO A 151 50.30 9.33 -3.41
C PRO A 151 49.93 7.92 -2.93
N ILE A 152 48.65 7.59 -3.03
CA ILE A 152 48.13 6.28 -2.64
C ILE A 152 48.69 5.21 -3.61
N PRO A 153 48.95 3.96 -3.17
CA PRO A 153 49.37 2.90 -4.07
C PRO A 153 48.39 2.75 -5.25
N GLY A 154 48.90 2.83 -6.48
CA GLY A 154 48.07 2.81 -7.69
C GLY A 154 47.31 4.11 -7.97
N GLY A 155 47.49 5.13 -7.14
CA GLY A 155 46.83 6.43 -7.20
C GLY A 155 47.60 7.52 -7.96
N THR A 156 48.47 7.16 -8.91
CA THR A 156 49.18 8.12 -9.77
C THR A 156 49.08 7.71 -11.23
N HIS A 157 48.70 8.66 -12.09
CA HIS A 157 48.69 8.56 -13.54
C HIS A 157 49.61 9.64 -14.11
N ASP A 158 50.43 9.26 -15.09
CA ASP A 158 51.34 10.17 -15.77
C ASP A 158 50.96 10.22 -17.26
N GLY A 159 50.49 11.39 -17.70
CA GLY A 159 49.97 11.61 -19.05
C GLY A 159 50.71 12.73 -19.78
N ASN A 160 50.26 13.04 -20.99
CA ASN A 160 50.77 14.14 -21.79
C ASN A 160 49.63 14.80 -22.56
N SER A 161 49.33 16.04 -22.20
CA SER A 161 48.15 16.78 -22.65
C SER A 161 48.18 17.06 -24.16
N GLY A 162 47.02 17.30 -24.77
CA GLY A 162 46.91 17.64 -26.20
C GLY A 162 47.19 16.49 -27.19
N LEU A 163 47.37 15.26 -26.72
CA LEU A 163 47.40 14.05 -27.55
C LEU A 163 46.00 13.42 -27.60
N THR A 164 45.52 13.03 -28.78
CA THR A 164 44.21 12.38 -28.98
C THR A 164 44.08 10.97 -28.38
N ASN A 165 45.08 10.48 -27.65
CA ASN A 165 45.15 9.10 -27.18
C ASN A 165 45.62 9.00 -25.70
N ASP A 166 45.52 10.10 -24.95
CA ASP A 166 45.83 10.12 -23.52
C ASP A 166 44.54 9.86 -22.73
N GLU A 167 44.29 8.59 -22.39
CA GLU A 167 43.16 8.19 -21.54
C GLU A 167 43.61 8.23 -20.07
N CYS A 168 43.35 9.34 -19.39
CA CYS A 168 43.63 9.48 -17.97
C CYS A 168 42.56 8.73 -17.15
N ILE A 169 42.87 7.48 -16.81
CA ILE A 169 42.06 6.61 -15.95
C ILE A 169 42.94 6.07 -14.83
N LEU A 170 42.43 6.13 -13.61
CA LEU A 170 43.06 5.69 -12.38
C LEU A 170 42.09 4.80 -11.61
N GLU A 171 42.51 3.58 -11.29
CA GLU A 171 41.71 2.63 -10.54
C GLU A 171 42.41 2.30 -9.22
N ILE A 172 41.84 2.76 -8.10
CA ILE A 172 42.31 2.44 -6.76
C ILE A 172 41.38 1.34 -6.23
N PRO A 173 41.91 0.12 -5.93
CA PRO A 173 41.07 -1.02 -5.58
C PRO A 173 40.37 -0.88 -4.23
N ASP A 174 40.98 -0.13 -3.31
CA ASP A 174 40.42 0.13 -1.99
C ASP A 174 40.94 1.47 -1.44
N LEU A 175 40.02 2.36 -1.10
CA LEU A 175 40.29 3.65 -0.50
C LEU A 175 39.57 3.72 0.86
N PRO A 176 40.28 3.59 1.99
CA PRO A 176 39.64 3.52 3.30
C PRO A 176 38.95 4.85 3.67
N PRO A 177 37.88 4.81 4.46
CA PRO A 177 37.19 6.02 4.91
C PRO A 177 38.13 6.92 5.71
N GLY A 178 38.04 8.23 5.48
CA GLY A 178 38.92 9.20 6.11
C GLY A 178 38.74 10.61 5.56
N GLU A 179 39.35 11.57 6.24
CA GLU A 179 39.27 12.99 5.90
C GLU A 179 40.56 13.48 5.22
N LEU A 180 40.45 14.59 4.47
CA LEU A 180 41.59 15.32 3.90
C LEU A 180 42.40 14.58 2.83
N TYR A 181 41.76 13.71 2.04
CA TYR A 181 42.35 13.20 0.81
C TYR A 181 42.55 14.33 -0.19
N GLN A 182 43.52 14.19 -1.10
CA GLN A 182 43.85 15.24 -2.07
C GLN A 182 43.83 14.68 -3.48
N VAL A 183 43.09 15.34 -4.36
CA VAL A 183 43.22 15.18 -5.81
C VAL A 183 44.12 16.28 -6.35
N VAL A 184 45.14 15.92 -7.13
CA VAL A 184 46.22 16.82 -7.52
C VAL A 184 46.60 16.61 -8.98
N ILE A 185 46.68 17.70 -9.75
CA ILE A 185 47.21 17.74 -11.12
C ILE A 185 48.44 18.65 -11.14
N ILE A 186 49.57 18.14 -11.64
CA ILE A 186 50.85 18.87 -11.69
C ILE A 186 51.48 18.75 -13.07
N SER A 187 51.93 19.87 -13.63
CA SER A 187 52.81 19.91 -14.81
C SER A 187 54.21 19.46 -14.44
N LYS A 188 54.71 18.38 -15.06
CA LYS A 188 56.04 17.82 -14.76
C LYS A 188 57.20 18.69 -15.26
N ASP A 189 56.97 19.48 -16.30
CA ASP A 189 57.93 20.39 -16.92
C ASP A 189 57.80 21.85 -16.42
N GLY A 190 56.83 22.13 -15.55
CA GLY A 190 56.53 23.48 -15.04
C GLY A 190 55.84 24.43 -16.02
N SER A 191 55.38 23.92 -17.17
CA SER A 191 54.52 24.65 -18.11
C SER A 191 53.14 24.93 -17.50
N VAL A 192 52.40 25.87 -18.11
CA VAL A 192 51.02 26.18 -17.71
C VAL A 192 50.09 25.30 -18.51
N ILE A 193 49.21 24.59 -17.83
CA ILE A 193 48.10 23.81 -18.39
C ILE A 193 46.95 24.78 -18.64
N ASP A 194 46.35 24.72 -19.84
CA ASP A 194 45.29 25.64 -20.25
C ASP A 194 44.00 25.31 -19.51
N SER A 195 43.60 24.03 -19.52
CA SER A 195 42.48 23.57 -18.71
C SER A 195 42.57 22.10 -18.27
N ALA A 196 41.89 21.78 -17.16
CA ALA A 196 41.72 20.40 -16.73
C ALA A 196 40.40 20.19 -15.99
N SER A 197 39.76 19.05 -16.22
CA SER A 197 38.61 18.57 -15.46
C SER A 197 38.86 17.14 -14.97
N PHE A 198 38.15 16.73 -13.93
CA PHE A 198 38.20 15.35 -13.47
C PHE A 198 36.86 14.90 -12.90
N LYS A 199 36.69 13.59 -12.90
CA LYS A 199 35.55 12.90 -12.32
C LYS A 199 36.04 11.78 -11.42
N LEU A 200 35.59 11.80 -10.17
CA LEU A 200 35.79 10.74 -9.20
C LEU A 200 34.50 9.93 -9.07
N ASP A 201 34.58 8.61 -9.19
CA ASP A 201 33.50 7.66 -8.95
C ASP A 201 33.94 6.71 -7.82
N LEU A 202 33.45 6.98 -6.61
CA LEU A 202 33.75 6.19 -5.42
C LEU A 202 32.61 5.22 -5.16
N THR A 203 32.92 3.93 -5.07
CA THR A 203 31.99 2.95 -4.52
C THR A 203 32.08 2.95 -2.99
N PHE A 204 30.97 3.24 -2.32
CA PHE A 204 30.90 3.27 -0.85
C PHE A 204 29.74 2.43 -0.31
N TYR A 205 29.85 2.10 0.98
CA TYR A 205 28.86 1.35 1.76
C TYR A 205 28.47 2.20 2.97
N ASP A 206 27.17 2.40 3.20
CA ASP A 206 26.65 3.22 4.30
C ASP A 206 26.24 2.38 5.51
N GLY A 207 26.25 1.04 5.39
CA GLY A 207 25.86 0.11 6.43
C GLY A 207 24.35 -0.06 6.58
N VAL A 208 23.55 0.46 5.64
CA VAL A 208 22.09 0.38 5.65
C VAL A 208 21.61 -0.29 4.37
N PRO A 209 20.96 -1.46 4.45
CA PRO A 209 20.42 -2.15 3.29
C PRO A 209 19.42 -1.30 2.50
N GLU A 210 19.37 -1.48 1.18
CA GLU A 210 18.48 -0.76 0.26
C GLU A 210 16.98 -0.82 0.66
N TYR A 211 16.56 -1.87 1.36
CA TYR A 211 15.17 -2.08 1.79
C TYR A 211 14.86 -1.53 3.19
N MET A 212 15.82 -0.89 3.86
CA MET A 212 15.71 -0.41 5.22
C MET A 212 16.01 1.08 5.34
N ASN A 213 15.59 1.66 6.46
CA ASN A 213 16.02 3.00 6.85
C ASN A 213 17.15 2.93 7.89
N ASN A 214 17.68 4.09 8.29
CA ASN A 214 18.77 4.21 9.26
C ASN A 214 18.47 3.57 10.65
N GLY A 215 17.20 3.32 10.96
CA GLY A 215 16.76 2.61 12.17
C GLY A 215 16.61 1.10 12.01
N SER A 216 17.10 0.52 10.90
CA SER A 216 16.87 -0.88 10.49
C SER A 216 15.38 -1.23 10.37
N ILE A 217 14.52 -0.24 10.04
CA ILE A 217 13.09 -0.45 9.84
C ILE A 217 12.81 -0.78 8.39
N TRP A 218 11.95 -1.77 8.14
CA TRP A 218 11.57 -2.19 6.80
C TRP A 218 10.81 -1.11 6.01
N ILE A 219 11.39 -0.69 4.89
CA ILE A 219 10.78 0.20 3.89
C ILE A 219 10.38 -0.62 2.64
N GLY A 220 11.16 -1.65 2.31
CA GLY A 220 10.95 -2.51 1.16
C GLY A 220 11.40 -1.88 -0.17
N PRO A 221 11.26 -2.62 -1.29
CA PRO A 221 11.81 -2.23 -2.59
C PRO A 221 11.33 -0.86 -3.06
N LYS A 222 12.27 -0.10 -3.63
CA LYS A 222 12.01 1.14 -4.36
C LYS A 222 11.40 0.82 -5.73
N TYR A 223 10.37 1.57 -6.10
CA TYR A 223 9.82 1.55 -7.45
C TYR A 223 9.76 2.98 -7.99
N GLU A 224 10.20 3.16 -9.23
CA GLU A 224 10.09 4.44 -9.92
C GLU A 224 8.82 4.46 -10.78
N LEU A 225 7.89 5.35 -10.47
CA LEU A 225 6.67 5.54 -11.26
C LEU A 225 6.54 7.02 -11.65
N GLY A 226 6.90 7.34 -12.91
CA GLY A 226 6.74 8.68 -13.45
C GLY A 226 7.65 9.73 -12.81
N GLY A 227 8.87 9.37 -12.41
CA GLY A 227 9.81 10.26 -11.74
C GLY A 227 9.58 10.44 -10.24
N LEU A 228 8.66 9.67 -9.65
CA LEU A 228 8.48 9.57 -8.20
C LEU A 228 8.98 8.21 -7.71
N GLU A 229 9.83 8.24 -6.70
CA GLU A 229 10.26 7.06 -5.95
C GLU A 229 9.17 6.69 -4.94
N ILE A 230 8.64 5.46 -5.03
CA ILE A 230 7.60 4.95 -4.14
C ILE A 230 8.03 3.65 -3.46
N HIS A 231 7.69 3.53 -2.17
CA HIS A 231 7.91 2.33 -1.37
C HIS A 231 6.56 1.73 -0.94
N PRO A 232 5.87 0.98 -1.82
CA PRO A 232 4.52 0.48 -1.56
C PRO A 232 4.47 -0.53 -0.40
N THR A 233 5.59 -1.18 -0.11
CA THR A 233 5.73 -2.22 0.92
C THR A 233 6.36 -1.71 2.21
N ILE A 234 6.31 -0.40 2.48
CA ILE A 234 6.73 0.15 3.77
C ILE A 234 5.93 -0.49 4.92
N PHE A 235 6.57 -0.77 6.05
CA PHE A 235 5.91 -1.45 7.17
C PHE A 235 4.61 -0.74 7.63
N LEU A 236 4.55 0.59 7.53
CA LEU A 236 3.36 1.39 7.84
C LEU A 236 2.14 0.97 7.01
N ASN A 237 2.32 0.69 5.71
CA ASN A 237 1.22 0.28 4.84
C ASN A 237 0.57 -1.01 5.30
N PHE A 238 1.30 -1.91 5.95
CA PHE A 238 0.76 -3.16 6.47
C PHE A 238 -0.31 -2.96 7.56
N PHE A 239 -0.32 -1.82 8.27
CA PHE A 239 -1.42 -1.47 9.17
C PHE A 239 -2.73 -1.23 8.41
N GLY A 240 -2.68 -0.40 7.36
CA GLY A 240 -3.83 -0.10 6.51
C GLY A 240 -4.28 -1.35 5.74
N LEU A 241 -3.33 -2.12 5.19
CA LEU A 241 -3.59 -3.38 4.50
C LEU A 241 -4.21 -4.43 5.42
N ALA A 242 -3.78 -4.53 6.69
CA ALA A 242 -4.38 -5.44 7.67
C ALA A 242 -5.87 -5.15 7.84
N LEU A 243 -6.25 -3.88 8.02
CA LEU A 243 -7.64 -3.46 8.13
C LEU A 243 -8.40 -3.68 6.82
N PHE A 244 -7.79 -3.32 5.68
CA PHE A 244 -8.39 -3.51 4.37
C PHE A 244 -8.71 -4.99 4.10
N PHE A 245 -7.74 -5.88 4.21
CA PHE A 245 -7.95 -7.32 3.98
C PHE A 245 -8.92 -7.93 4.98
N THR A 246 -8.90 -7.51 6.25
CA THR A 246 -9.85 -8.04 7.24
C THR A 246 -11.30 -7.75 6.86
N PHE A 247 -11.59 -6.54 6.37
CA PHE A 247 -12.97 -6.06 6.26
C PHE A 247 -13.52 -5.91 4.85
N TRP A 248 -12.70 -5.51 3.88
CA TRP A 248 -13.14 -5.18 2.53
C TRP A 248 -13.67 -6.37 1.73
N PRO A 249 -12.94 -7.50 1.60
CA PRO A 249 -13.32 -8.58 0.68
C PRO A 249 -14.67 -9.21 1.04
N ALA A 250 -14.90 -9.45 2.33
CA ALA A 250 -16.15 -10.00 2.83
C ALA A 250 -17.33 -9.04 2.60
N SER A 251 -17.12 -7.74 2.85
CA SER A 251 -18.15 -6.71 2.63
C SER A 251 -18.50 -6.57 1.14
N PHE A 252 -17.48 -6.57 0.26
CA PHE A 252 -17.67 -6.49 -1.18
C PHE A 252 -18.45 -7.68 -1.74
N TYR A 253 -18.11 -8.89 -1.32
CA TYR A 253 -18.84 -10.09 -1.71
C TYR A 253 -20.31 -10.04 -1.27
N TRP A 254 -20.56 -9.67 -0.01
CA TRP A 254 -21.92 -9.57 0.52
C TRP A 254 -22.77 -8.50 -0.18
N ASP A 255 -22.16 -7.36 -0.53
CA ASP A 255 -22.85 -6.30 -1.28
C ASP A 255 -23.25 -6.79 -2.68
N ARG A 256 -22.39 -7.58 -3.35
CA ARG A 256 -22.70 -8.16 -4.67
C ARG A 256 -23.84 -9.17 -4.60
N VAL A 257 -23.87 -10.02 -3.58
CA VAL A 257 -24.98 -10.94 -3.32
C VAL A 257 -26.28 -10.15 -3.10
N LYS A 258 -26.23 -9.12 -2.26
CA LYS A 258 -27.39 -8.27 -1.96
C LYS A 258 -27.87 -7.48 -3.18
N ALA A 259 -26.95 -7.00 -4.02
CA ALA A 259 -27.28 -6.31 -5.26
C ALA A 259 -28.03 -7.21 -6.24
N ASN A 260 -27.62 -8.47 -6.36
CA ASN A 260 -28.31 -9.45 -7.21
C ASN A 260 -29.73 -9.74 -6.68
N ILE A 261 -29.89 -9.91 -5.36
CA ILE A 261 -31.19 -10.11 -4.73
C ILE A 261 -32.09 -8.88 -4.97
N ASN A 262 -31.58 -7.67 -4.76
CA ASN A 262 -32.33 -6.44 -5.00
C ASN A 262 -32.78 -6.31 -6.47
N ALA A 263 -31.96 -6.72 -7.43
CA ALA A 263 -32.30 -6.70 -8.86
C ALA A 263 -33.46 -7.66 -9.19
N MET A 264 -33.54 -8.82 -8.52
CA MET A 264 -34.68 -9.72 -8.62
C MET A 264 -35.95 -9.10 -8.02
N GLU A 265 -35.84 -8.50 -6.83
CA GLU A 265 -36.99 -7.86 -6.17
C GLU A 265 -37.53 -6.64 -6.91
N GLU A 266 -36.69 -5.92 -7.67
CA GLU A 266 -37.10 -4.77 -8.46
C GLU A 266 -38.04 -5.15 -9.61
N LYS A 267 -37.84 -6.33 -10.21
CA LYS A 267 -38.65 -6.86 -11.32
C LYS A 267 -39.84 -7.69 -10.87
N PHE A 268 -39.89 -8.09 -9.60
CA PHE A 268 -40.96 -8.90 -9.05
C PHE A 268 -42.36 -8.25 -9.12
N PRO A 269 -42.56 -6.94 -8.85
CA PRO A 269 -43.87 -6.31 -8.98
C PRO A 269 -44.42 -6.36 -10.42
N ASP A 270 -43.55 -6.19 -11.41
CA ASP A 270 -43.92 -6.23 -12.83
C ASP A 270 -44.34 -7.65 -13.24
N PHE A 271 -43.60 -8.66 -12.81
CA PHE A 271 -43.98 -10.06 -12.98
C PHE A 271 -45.37 -10.38 -12.39
N LEU A 272 -45.64 -9.92 -11.15
CA LEU A 272 -46.96 -10.13 -10.53
C LEU A 272 -48.09 -9.43 -11.29
N ARG A 273 -47.84 -8.23 -11.80
CA ARG A 273 -48.82 -7.47 -12.58
C ARG A 273 -49.15 -8.17 -13.88
N ASP A 274 -48.15 -8.56 -14.66
CA ASP A 274 -48.38 -9.22 -15.95
C ASP A 274 -49.10 -10.56 -15.76
N MET A 275 -48.77 -11.30 -14.69
CA MET A 275 -49.49 -12.51 -14.30
C MET A 275 -50.97 -12.25 -13.97
N ALA A 276 -51.27 -11.12 -13.31
CA ALA A 276 -52.65 -10.71 -13.06
C ALA A 276 -53.40 -10.35 -14.34
N GLU A 277 -52.74 -9.66 -15.28
CA GLU A 277 -53.32 -9.25 -16.57
C GLU A 277 -53.64 -10.47 -17.45
N TYR A 278 -52.74 -11.45 -17.53
CA TYR A 278 -52.98 -12.71 -18.25
C TYR A 278 -54.10 -13.54 -17.64
N TRP A 279 -54.16 -13.63 -16.32
CA TRP A 279 -55.27 -14.32 -15.64
C TRP A 279 -56.62 -13.63 -15.90
N LYS A 280 -56.65 -12.29 -15.88
CA LYS A 280 -57.85 -11.51 -16.23
C LYS A 280 -58.27 -11.71 -17.70
N GLY A 281 -57.31 -11.97 -18.59
CA GLY A 281 -57.54 -12.35 -19.99
C GLY A 281 -58.12 -13.75 -20.18
N GLY A 282 -58.31 -14.53 -19.11
CA GLY A 282 -58.91 -15.87 -19.16
C GLY A 282 -57.92 -17.01 -19.40
N LEU A 283 -56.61 -16.75 -19.37
CA LEU A 283 -55.60 -17.81 -19.41
C LEU A 283 -55.55 -18.57 -18.08
N SER A 284 -55.27 -19.87 -18.14
CA SER A 284 -54.95 -20.63 -16.93
C SER A 284 -53.62 -20.16 -16.34
N MET A 285 -53.43 -20.33 -15.03
CA MET A 285 -52.23 -19.86 -14.33
C MET A 285 -50.96 -20.55 -14.83
N THR A 286 -51.10 -21.81 -15.27
CA THR A 286 -50.01 -22.56 -15.91
C THR A 286 -49.61 -21.94 -17.24
N VAL A 287 -50.57 -21.60 -18.09
CA VAL A 287 -50.33 -20.97 -19.41
C VAL A 287 -49.83 -19.53 -19.25
N ALA A 288 -50.34 -18.80 -18.26
CA ALA A 288 -49.88 -17.45 -17.92
C ALA A 288 -48.38 -17.45 -17.58
N VAL A 289 -47.93 -18.32 -16.66
CA VAL A 289 -46.50 -18.41 -16.29
C VAL A 289 -45.63 -18.90 -17.46
N GLN A 290 -46.12 -19.83 -18.29
CA GLN A 290 -45.41 -20.27 -19.50
C GLN A 290 -45.22 -19.12 -20.50
N THR A 291 -46.24 -18.27 -20.65
CA THR A 291 -46.16 -17.08 -21.51
C THR A 291 -45.17 -16.06 -20.92
N LEU A 292 -45.24 -15.81 -19.61
CA LEU A 292 -44.33 -14.91 -18.90
C LEU A 292 -42.87 -15.39 -18.89
N ALA A 293 -42.63 -16.70 -18.94
CA ALA A 293 -41.26 -17.23 -19.00
C ALA A 293 -40.54 -16.88 -20.31
N SER A 294 -41.27 -16.45 -21.35
CA SER A 294 -40.71 -15.93 -22.59
C SER A 294 -40.50 -14.41 -22.59
N SER A 295 -40.99 -13.70 -21.55
CA SER A 295 -40.81 -12.26 -21.38
C SER A 295 -39.45 -11.92 -20.71
N GLU A 296 -39.10 -10.64 -20.66
CA GLU A 296 -37.86 -10.16 -20.05
C GLU A 296 -38.07 -9.58 -18.63
N TYR A 297 -37.70 -10.36 -17.61
CA TYR A 297 -37.67 -9.92 -16.20
C TYR A 297 -36.25 -9.82 -15.62
N GLY A 298 -35.23 -9.70 -16.48
CA GLY A 298 -33.84 -9.53 -16.08
C GLY A 298 -33.35 -10.64 -15.15
N ALA A 299 -32.91 -10.27 -13.93
CA ALA A 299 -32.41 -11.22 -12.93
C ALA A 299 -33.45 -12.27 -12.47
N LEU A 300 -34.74 -12.05 -12.74
CA LEU A 300 -35.81 -12.97 -12.38
C LEU A 300 -36.08 -14.06 -13.44
N ASN A 301 -35.56 -13.91 -14.67
CA ASN A 301 -35.90 -14.81 -15.79
C ASN A 301 -35.57 -16.27 -15.51
N ASP A 302 -34.41 -16.55 -14.93
CA ASP A 302 -34.00 -17.92 -14.61
C ASP A 302 -34.96 -18.58 -13.60
N GLU A 303 -35.47 -17.80 -12.64
CA GLU A 303 -36.40 -18.30 -11.63
C GLU A 303 -37.82 -18.48 -12.18
N VAL A 304 -38.28 -17.58 -13.07
CA VAL A 304 -39.56 -17.71 -13.78
C VAL A 304 -39.54 -18.88 -14.75
N LYS A 305 -38.42 -19.11 -15.45
CA LYS A 305 -38.25 -20.26 -16.36
C LYS A 305 -38.35 -21.59 -15.60
N LYS A 306 -37.69 -21.69 -14.44
CA LYS A 306 -37.83 -22.86 -13.55
C LYS A 306 -39.29 -23.07 -13.09
N MET A 307 -40.04 -22.00 -12.82
CA MET A 307 -41.47 -22.13 -12.51
C MET A 307 -42.25 -22.69 -13.70
N SER A 308 -42.01 -22.18 -14.90
CA SER A 308 -42.64 -22.68 -16.13
C SER A 308 -42.36 -24.18 -16.35
N ASP A 309 -41.11 -24.61 -16.19
CA ASP A 309 -40.72 -26.01 -16.35
C ASP A 309 -41.44 -26.91 -15.32
N GLN A 310 -41.49 -26.50 -14.05
CA GLN A 310 -42.20 -27.24 -12.99
C GLN A 310 -43.71 -27.35 -13.25
N LEU A 311 -44.33 -26.27 -13.75
CA LEU A 311 -45.74 -26.29 -14.14
C LEU A 311 -45.99 -27.17 -15.37
N SER A 312 -45.05 -27.19 -16.32
CA SER A 312 -45.13 -28.06 -17.52
C SER A 312 -45.11 -29.55 -17.15
N TRP A 313 -44.47 -29.91 -16.04
CA TRP A 313 -44.43 -31.28 -15.50
C TRP A 313 -45.64 -31.63 -14.61
N GLY A 314 -46.64 -30.76 -14.53
CA GLY A 314 -47.89 -31.02 -13.81
C GLY A 314 -47.83 -30.79 -12.31
N VAL A 315 -46.81 -30.10 -11.79
CA VAL A 315 -46.76 -29.70 -10.38
C VAL A 315 -47.82 -28.62 -10.12
N ALA A 316 -48.53 -28.71 -8.99
CA ALA A 316 -49.58 -27.75 -8.65
C ALA A 316 -49.00 -26.33 -8.49
N PHE A 317 -49.71 -25.32 -8.99
CA PHE A 317 -49.27 -23.92 -8.94
C PHE A 317 -48.94 -23.42 -7.53
N SER A 318 -49.74 -23.82 -6.53
CA SER A 318 -49.52 -23.49 -5.12
C SER A 318 -48.15 -23.96 -4.62
N ASP A 319 -47.69 -25.13 -5.06
CA ASP A 319 -46.40 -25.69 -4.66
C ASP A 319 -45.26 -25.00 -5.42
N VAL A 320 -45.43 -24.76 -6.72
CA VAL A 320 -44.43 -24.09 -7.57
C VAL A 320 -44.14 -22.67 -7.07
N ILE A 321 -45.19 -21.90 -6.77
CA ILE A 321 -45.02 -20.51 -6.34
C ILE A 321 -44.43 -20.42 -4.93
N GLY A 322 -44.76 -21.37 -4.04
CA GLY A 322 -44.11 -21.52 -2.74
C GLY A 322 -42.62 -21.85 -2.87
N MET A 323 -42.27 -22.81 -3.73
CA MET A 323 -40.86 -23.14 -4.02
C MET A 323 -40.12 -21.95 -4.65
N PHE A 324 -40.77 -21.15 -5.49
CA PHE A 324 -40.19 -19.91 -6.01
C PHE A 324 -39.90 -18.90 -4.89
N ALA A 325 -40.84 -18.69 -3.96
CA ALA A 325 -40.63 -17.80 -2.83
C ALA A 325 -39.48 -18.24 -1.92
N ASP A 326 -39.25 -19.55 -1.77
CA ASP A 326 -38.13 -20.09 -1.01
C ASP A 326 -36.78 -20.06 -1.76
N ARG A 327 -36.81 -20.03 -3.09
CA ARG A 327 -35.61 -19.85 -3.93
C ARG A 327 -35.15 -18.40 -3.93
N VAL A 328 -36.06 -17.46 -4.19
CA VAL A 328 -35.75 -16.02 -4.17
C VAL A 328 -35.47 -15.55 -2.73
N GLY A 329 -36.17 -16.12 -1.75
CA GLY A 329 -35.78 -16.07 -0.35
C GLY A 329 -36.00 -14.73 0.36
N THR A 330 -36.61 -13.73 -0.29
CA THR A 330 -36.80 -12.41 0.30
C THR A 330 -38.13 -12.21 0.99
N THR A 331 -38.19 -11.27 1.94
CA THR A 331 -39.41 -10.98 2.72
C THR A 331 -40.54 -10.43 1.84
N ILE A 332 -40.22 -9.59 0.85
CA ILE A 332 -41.20 -9.00 -0.08
C ILE A 332 -41.87 -10.12 -0.89
N VAL A 333 -41.04 -10.99 -1.49
CA VAL A 333 -41.53 -12.10 -2.32
C VAL A 333 -42.34 -13.09 -1.50
N LYS A 334 -41.84 -13.52 -0.34
CA LYS A 334 -42.54 -14.47 0.54
C LYS A 334 -43.91 -13.94 1.02
N ARG A 335 -44.00 -12.65 1.34
CA ARG A 335 -45.25 -12.02 1.77
C ARG A 335 -46.27 -11.97 0.62
N ALA A 336 -45.86 -11.52 -0.57
CA ALA A 336 -46.73 -11.47 -1.74
C ALA A 336 -47.20 -12.87 -2.15
N ILE A 337 -46.30 -13.86 -2.19
CA ILE A 337 -46.65 -15.23 -2.55
C ILE A 337 -47.60 -15.87 -1.53
N SER A 338 -47.40 -15.63 -0.24
CA SER A 338 -48.32 -16.16 0.79
C SER A 338 -49.74 -15.63 0.62
N LEU A 339 -49.89 -14.34 0.28
CA LEU A 339 -51.20 -13.74 -0.01
C LEU A 339 -51.86 -14.38 -1.24
N ILE A 340 -51.07 -14.63 -2.30
CA ILE A 340 -51.55 -15.25 -3.54
C ILE A 340 -51.96 -16.71 -3.31
N SER A 341 -51.20 -17.45 -2.51
CA SER A 341 -51.49 -18.86 -2.19
C SER A 341 -52.79 -18.99 -1.38
N GLU A 342 -52.98 -18.14 -0.38
CA GLU A 342 -54.20 -18.13 0.43
C GLU A 342 -55.42 -17.71 -0.40
N ALA A 343 -55.25 -16.75 -1.31
CA ALA A 343 -56.26 -16.34 -2.26
C ALA A 343 -56.69 -17.47 -3.21
N ASN A 344 -55.71 -18.23 -3.72
CA ASN A 344 -55.96 -19.39 -4.57
C ASN A 344 -56.77 -20.46 -3.84
N ARG A 345 -56.43 -20.70 -2.56
CA ARG A 345 -57.12 -21.69 -1.72
C ARG A 345 -58.55 -21.26 -1.35
N ALA A 346 -58.77 -19.97 -1.13
CA ALA A 346 -60.06 -19.41 -0.76
C ALA A 346 -61.02 -19.21 -1.96
N GLY A 347 -60.55 -19.43 -3.21
CA GLY A 347 -61.39 -19.30 -4.41
C GLY A 347 -61.87 -17.88 -4.71
N GLY A 348 -61.18 -16.87 -4.18
CA GLY A 348 -61.51 -15.45 -4.38
C GLY A 348 -61.10 -14.94 -5.76
N LYS A 349 -61.37 -13.64 -6.03
CA LYS A 349 -60.89 -12.95 -7.24
C LYS A 349 -59.36 -12.81 -7.21
N ILE A 350 -58.65 -13.84 -7.67
CA ILE A 350 -57.18 -13.91 -7.66
C ILE A 350 -56.54 -12.75 -8.41
N SER A 351 -57.18 -12.25 -9.48
CA SER A 351 -56.71 -11.10 -10.26
C SER A 351 -56.56 -9.85 -9.40
N ASP A 352 -57.56 -9.58 -8.56
CA ASP A 352 -57.62 -8.36 -7.76
C ASP A 352 -56.57 -8.43 -6.64
N ILE A 353 -56.31 -9.63 -6.11
CA ILE A 353 -55.29 -9.88 -5.09
C ILE A 353 -53.88 -9.80 -5.68
N LEU A 354 -53.67 -10.31 -6.89
CA LEU A 354 -52.39 -10.18 -7.60
C LEU A 354 -52.05 -8.73 -7.94
N VAL A 355 -53.03 -7.95 -8.43
CA VAL A 355 -52.86 -6.51 -8.68
C VAL A 355 -52.58 -5.77 -7.37
N THR A 356 -53.27 -6.12 -6.29
CA THR A 356 -53.02 -5.52 -4.97
C THR A 356 -51.60 -5.84 -4.47
N ALA A 357 -51.14 -7.09 -4.61
CA ALA A 357 -49.79 -7.50 -4.23
C ALA A 357 -48.70 -6.87 -5.10
N ALA A 358 -48.95 -6.67 -6.39
CA ALA A 358 -48.06 -5.96 -7.31
C ALA A 358 -47.93 -4.48 -6.93
N ASN A 359 -49.05 -3.82 -6.63
CA ASN A 359 -49.06 -2.42 -6.20
C ASN A 359 -48.36 -2.23 -4.84
N ASP A 360 -48.63 -3.11 -3.85
CA ASP A 360 -47.95 -3.09 -2.54
C ASP A 360 -46.44 -3.29 -2.70
N SER A 361 -46.01 -4.27 -3.50
CA SER A 361 -44.58 -4.53 -3.75
C SER A 361 -43.90 -3.35 -4.46
N ARG A 362 -44.59 -2.69 -5.40
CA ARG A 362 -44.10 -1.50 -6.11
C ARG A 362 -43.99 -0.29 -5.18
N GLU A 363 -44.97 -0.08 -4.31
CA GLU A 363 -44.95 0.99 -3.31
C GLU A 363 -43.79 0.81 -2.32
N ILE A 364 -43.58 -0.42 -1.81
CA ILE A 364 -42.43 -0.75 -0.96
C ILE A 364 -41.11 -0.41 -1.66
N LYS A 365 -40.95 -0.78 -2.93
CA LYS A 365 -39.73 -0.47 -3.70
C LYS A 365 -39.56 1.01 -3.97
N PHE A 366 -40.65 1.73 -4.21
CA PHE A 366 -40.63 3.19 -4.32
C PHE A 366 -40.11 3.82 -3.01
N LEU A 367 -40.66 3.43 -1.85
CA LEU A 367 -40.22 3.91 -0.54
C LEU A 367 -38.76 3.56 -0.23
N GLU A 368 -38.31 2.34 -0.57
CA GLU A 368 -36.90 1.95 -0.43
C GLU A 368 -35.98 2.82 -1.28
N SER A 369 -36.38 3.14 -2.52
CA SER A 369 -35.60 4.00 -3.42
C SER A 369 -35.50 5.43 -2.91
N GLU A 370 -36.60 5.97 -2.35
CA GLU A 370 -36.63 7.31 -1.75
C GLU A 370 -35.73 7.37 -0.52
N ARG A 371 -35.83 6.36 0.37
CA ARG A 371 -34.96 6.21 1.53
C ARG A 371 -33.49 6.13 1.11
N LYS A 372 -33.17 5.34 0.09
CA LYS A 372 -31.80 5.19 -0.43
C LYS A 372 -31.26 6.52 -0.95
N ARG A 373 -32.06 7.32 -1.66
CA ARG A 373 -31.66 8.64 -2.16
C ARG A 373 -31.34 9.59 -1.00
N THR A 374 -32.20 9.66 -0.01
CA THR A 374 -32.00 10.51 1.19
C THR A 374 -30.74 10.10 1.96
N ILE A 375 -30.55 8.79 2.17
CA ILE A 375 -29.37 8.24 2.84
C ILE A 375 -28.08 8.48 2.05
N SER A 376 -28.14 8.38 0.72
CA SER A 376 -26.97 8.59 -0.14
C SER A 376 -26.37 9.99 0.05
N SER A 377 -27.21 11.00 0.28
CA SER A 377 -26.73 12.36 0.57
C SER A 377 -25.94 12.42 1.88
N TYR A 378 -26.38 11.71 2.94
CA TYR A 378 -25.64 11.67 4.20
C TYR A 378 -24.30 10.94 4.08
N ILE A 379 -24.25 9.84 3.32
CA ILE A 379 -22.98 9.14 3.03
C ILE A 379 -22.00 10.09 2.32
N SER A 380 -22.48 10.90 1.37
CA SER A 380 -21.63 11.88 0.69
C SER A 380 -20.99 12.88 1.65
N VAL A 381 -21.71 13.34 2.68
CA VAL A 381 -21.17 14.27 3.69
C VAL A 381 -20.05 13.62 4.50
N ILE A 382 -20.20 12.34 4.87
CA ILE A 382 -19.16 11.58 5.58
C ILE A 382 -17.89 11.46 4.71
N TRP A 383 -18.06 11.19 3.41
CA TRP A 383 -16.95 11.15 2.45
C TRP A 383 -16.23 12.49 2.32
N THR A 384 -16.98 13.59 2.20
CA THR A 384 -16.40 14.94 2.13
C THR A 384 -15.62 15.27 3.40
N SER A 385 -16.19 14.99 4.58
CA SER A 385 -15.51 15.22 5.87
C SER A 385 -14.20 14.44 5.97
N TYR A 386 -14.20 13.17 5.57
CA TYR A 386 -13.00 12.35 5.52
C TYR A 386 -11.94 12.91 4.57
N MET A 387 -12.33 13.35 3.37
CA MET A 387 -11.39 13.93 2.40
C MET A 387 -10.79 15.25 2.87
N VAL A 388 -11.56 16.09 3.57
CA VAL A 388 -11.03 17.32 4.18
C VAL A 388 -10.00 16.99 5.25
N PHE A 389 -10.31 16.03 6.14
CA PHE A 389 -9.35 15.59 7.16
C PHE A 389 -8.07 15.02 6.53
N LEU A 390 -8.21 14.14 5.54
CA LEU A 390 -7.09 13.58 4.79
C LEU A 390 -6.25 14.68 4.14
N GLY A 391 -6.89 15.67 3.52
CA GLY A 391 -6.21 16.83 2.92
C GLY A 391 -5.38 17.63 3.93
N VAL A 392 -5.94 17.91 5.11
CA VAL A 392 -5.21 18.60 6.19
C VAL A 392 -4.00 17.79 6.64
N ILE A 393 -4.15 16.49 6.85
CA ILE A 393 -3.06 15.61 7.26
C ILE A 393 -1.96 15.53 6.20
N VAL A 394 -2.32 15.47 4.92
CA VAL A 394 -1.35 15.46 3.81
C VAL A 394 -0.56 16.77 3.78
N VAL A 395 -1.22 17.92 3.94
CA VAL A 395 -0.54 19.23 4.02
C VAL A 395 0.39 19.29 5.22
N LEU A 396 -0.05 18.82 6.39
CA LEU A 396 0.79 18.76 7.59
C LEU A 396 2.00 17.84 7.39
N GLY A 397 1.81 16.67 6.78
CA GLY A 397 2.87 15.71 6.51
C GLY A 397 3.92 16.25 5.55
N LYS A 398 3.51 16.96 4.49
CA LYS A 398 4.43 17.44 3.45
C LYS A 398 5.07 18.80 3.73
N VAL A 399 4.41 19.68 4.47
CA VAL A 399 4.92 21.05 4.70
C VAL A 399 5.43 21.20 6.13
N PHE A 400 4.70 20.70 7.13
CA PHE A 400 5.00 20.98 8.53
C PHE A 400 6.12 20.09 9.07
N ILE A 401 6.06 18.78 8.82
CA ILE A 401 7.04 17.83 9.38
C ILE A 401 8.48 18.13 8.89
N PRO A 402 8.76 18.34 7.59
CA PRO A 402 10.12 18.66 7.14
C PRO A 402 10.66 19.96 7.74
N ASN A 403 9.81 20.98 7.88
CA ASN A 403 10.22 22.27 8.46
C ASN A 403 10.60 22.14 9.93
N ILE A 404 9.91 21.29 10.71
CA ILE A 404 10.26 21.01 12.10
C ILE A 404 11.57 20.20 12.15
N ALA A 405 11.71 19.19 11.28
CA ALA A 405 12.90 18.34 11.22
C ALA A 405 14.17 19.17 10.92
N ASN A 406 14.11 20.03 9.90
CA ASN A 406 15.22 20.88 9.48
C ASN A 406 15.56 21.98 10.51
N SER A 407 14.59 22.43 11.29
CA SER A 407 14.83 23.41 12.36
C SER A 407 15.57 22.79 13.56
N ASN A 408 15.49 21.46 13.72
CA ASN A 408 16.22 20.74 14.76
C ASN A 408 17.65 20.34 14.31
N SER A 409 17.92 20.31 13.01
CA SER A 409 19.23 19.90 12.46
C SER A 409 20.23 21.05 12.30
N SER A 410 19.85 22.29 12.60
CA SER A 410 20.71 23.47 12.42
C SER A 410 21.68 23.74 13.58
N ASP A 411 22.08 22.73 14.34
CA ASP A 411 23.15 22.84 15.34
C ASP A 411 24.00 21.56 15.35
N SER A 412 24.94 21.48 14.41
CA SER A 412 25.91 20.39 14.31
C SER A 412 27.00 20.57 15.37
N GLY A 413 26.96 19.75 16.43
CA GLY A 413 28.07 19.57 17.35
C GLY A 413 27.68 19.07 18.74
N GLY A 414 27.35 17.79 18.88
CA GLY A 414 27.23 17.18 20.21
C GLY A 414 26.39 15.91 20.27
N ASP A 415 27.03 14.85 20.75
CA ASP A 415 26.46 13.57 21.16
C ASP A 415 25.10 13.67 21.89
N GLY A 416 24.10 12.93 21.39
CA GLY A 416 23.08 12.26 22.21
C GLY A 416 22.12 13.06 23.12
N GLY A 417 22.07 14.39 23.08
CA GLY A 417 21.20 15.20 23.96
C GLY A 417 20.48 16.31 23.21
N GLY A 418 19.14 16.31 23.25
CA GLY A 418 18.33 17.35 22.60
C GLY A 418 18.72 18.76 23.03
N SER A 419 18.70 19.72 22.08
CA SER A 419 19.09 21.10 22.34
C SER A 419 18.20 21.74 23.40
N GLU A 420 18.79 22.25 24.48
CA GLU A 420 18.10 23.05 25.50
C GLU A 420 18.11 24.53 25.11
N ILE A 421 16.96 25.03 24.63
CA ILE A 421 16.67 26.47 24.60
C ILE A 421 15.82 26.78 25.84
N GLY A 422 16.48 27.11 26.95
CA GLY A 422 15.83 27.39 28.25
C GLY A 422 15.25 26.14 28.94
N ASN A 423 14.23 26.32 29.78
CA ASN A 423 13.56 25.24 30.54
C ASN A 423 12.62 24.36 29.68
N MET A 424 12.83 24.31 28.35
CA MET A 424 12.08 23.47 27.43
C MET A 424 13.07 22.59 26.68
N GLN A 425 13.14 21.31 27.06
CA GLN A 425 13.93 20.31 26.37
C GLN A 425 13.26 20.00 25.03
N ILE A 426 13.82 20.51 23.93
CA ILE A 426 13.44 20.07 22.59
C ILE A 426 14.10 18.70 22.39
N ARG A 427 13.34 17.63 22.68
CA ARG A 427 13.75 16.27 22.29
C ARG A 427 14.05 16.27 20.80
N ASN A 428 15.10 15.55 20.40
CA ASN A 428 15.30 15.18 19.01
C ASN A 428 14.04 14.39 18.58
N ILE A 429 13.17 15.00 17.76
CA ILE A 429 11.91 14.36 17.35
C ILE A 429 12.10 13.75 15.97
N ASP A 430 11.94 12.44 15.91
CA ASP A 430 11.95 11.66 14.67
C ASP A 430 10.72 12.02 13.80
N PRO A 431 10.92 12.56 12.59
CA PRO A 431 9.84 12.84 11.63
C PRO A 431 8.93 11.63 11.36
N LEU A 432 9.51 10.42 11.36
CA LEU A 432 8.81 9.17 11.10
C LEU A 432 7.73 8.89 12.16
N PHE A 433 7.95 9.32 13.41
CA PHE A 433 6.99 9.12 14.50
C PHE A 433 5.68 9.88 14.28
N PHE A 434 5.76 11.15 13.87
CA PHE A 434 4.55 11.95 13.59
C PHE A 434 3.80 11.43 12.38
N LEU A 435 4.54 11.10 11.31
CA LEU A 435 3.99 10.52 10.09
C LEU A 435 3.26 9.20 10.40
N THR A 436 3.83 8.38 11.28
CA THR A 436 3.24 7.14 11.79
C THR A 436 1.90 7.39 12.51
N ILE A 437 1.85 8.34 13.45
CA ILE A 437 0.62 8.66 14.20
C ILE A 437 -0.47 9.19 13.27
N PHE A 438 -0.13 10.10 12.36
CA PHE A 438 -1.08 10.66 11.41
C PHE A 438 -1.64 9.59 10.49
N TYR A 439 -0.79 8.70 9.98
CA TYR A 439 -1.21 7.58 9.15
C TYR A 439 -2.17 6.63 9.89
N TYR A 440 -1.86 6.25 11.14
CA TYR A 440 -2.77 5.42 11.94
C TYR A 440 -4.09 6.13 12.26
N GLY A 441 -4.04 7.43 12.57
CA GLY A 441 -5.22 8.25 12.82
C GLY A 441 -6.17 8.29 11.62
N VAL A 442 -5.64 8.50 10.41
CA VAL A 442 -6.42 8.49 9.16
C VAL A 442 -7.05 7.12 8.91
N ASN A 443 -6.32 6.03 9.12
CA ASN A 443 -6.83 4.67 8.93
C ASN A 443 -7.93 4.31 9.95
N MET A 444 -7.73 4.67 11.23
CA MET A 444 -8.75 4.47 12.26
C MET A 444 -10.00 5.31 12.00
N GLN A 445 -9.85 6.56 11.55
CA GLN A 445 -10.97 7.41 11.19
C GLN A 445 -11.72 6.87 9.96
N ALA A 446 -11.03 6.35 8.95
CA ALA A 446 -11.64 5.69 7.80
C ALA A 446 -12.53 4.53 8.23
N MET A 447 -12.05 3.72 9.19
CA MET A 447 -12.83 2.62 9.76
C MET A 447 -14.09 3.10 10.48
N GLY A 448 -13.98 4.12 11.33
CA GLY A 448 -15.12 4.70 12.05
C GLY A 448 -16.16 5.34 11.11
N ASN A 449 -15.70 6.16 10.17
CA ASN A 449 -16.55 6.84 9.19
C ASN A 449 -17.26 5.85 8.26
N GLY A 450 -16.56 4.80 7.81
CA GLY A 450 -17.15 3.74 7.00
C GLY A 450 -18.20 2.94 7.76
N ALA A 451 -17.91 2.53 9.00
CA ALA A 451 -18.86 1.84 9.86
C ALA A 451 -20.12 2.69 10.10
N MET A 452 -19.96 3.99 10.37
CA MET A 452 -21.08 4.93 10.55
C MET A 452 -21.92 5.08 9.29
N ALA A 453 -21.29 5.19 8.12
CA ALA A 453 -22.00 5.24 6.83
C ALA A 453 -22.89 3.99 6.62
N GLY A 454 -22.40 2.80 6.99
CA GLY A 454 -23.18 1.56 6.91
C GLY A 454 -24.36 1.49 7.87
N LEU A 455 -24.16 1.94 9.11
CA LEU A 455 -25.18 1.96 10.15
C LEU A 455 -26.32 2.91 9.75
N MET A 456 -26.00 4.09 9.24
CA MET A 456 -27.00 5.02 8.70
C MET A 456 -27.73 4.41 7.49
N ALA A 457 -27.01 3.72 6.60
CA ALA A 457 -27.59 3.24 5.35
C ALA A 457 -28.55 2.06 5.51
N THR A 458 -28.19 1.10 6.36
CA THR A 458 -28.87 -0.19 6.42
C THR A 458 -29.16 -0.67 7.84
N GLY A 459 -28.78 0.10 8.87
CA GLY A 459 -28.88 -0.29 10.27
C GLY A 459 -27.87 -1.37 10.70
N ARG A 460 -26.96 -1.78 9.81
CA ARG A 460 -25.96 -2.84 10.08
C ARG A 460 -24.55 -2.34 9.78
N PHE A 461 -23.63 -2.58 10.71
CA PHE A 461 -22.20 -2.24 10.56
C PHE A 461 -21.55 -2.94 9.37
N SER A 462 -21.93 -4.19 9.06
CA SER A 462 -21.32 -5.00 8.00
C SER A 462 -21.36 -4.36 6.62
N ASN A 463 -22.41 -3.59 6.32
CA ASN A 463 -22.57 -2.93 5.02
C ASN A 463 -21.75 -1.63 4.92
N GLY A 464 -21.23 -1.12 6.04
CA GLY A 464 -20.35 0.06 6.09
C GLY A 464 -18.89 -0.25 5.84
N MET A 465 -18.50 -1.51 5.98
CA MET A 465 -17.11 -1.93 5.81
C MET A 465 -16.60 -1.73 4.38
N LYS A 466 -17.50 -1.71 3.37
CA LYS A 466 -17.20 -1.30 1.99
C LYS A 466 -16.96 0.20 1.81
N HIS A 467 -17.32 1.05 2.76
CA HIS A 467 -16.93 2.46 2.70
C HIS A 467 -15.60 2.63 3.44
N SER A 468 -15.43 1.93 4.57
CA SER A 468 -14.17 1.88 5.32
C SER A 468 -13.00 1.46 4.44
N GLY A 469 -13.09 0.32 3.75
CA GLY A 469 -11.95 -0.13 2.94
C GLY A 469 -11.67 0.72 1.71
N LEU A 470 -12.65 1.47 1.16
CA LEU A 470 -12.40 2.37 0.04
C LEU A 470 -11.70 3.63 0.54
N MET A 471 -12.08 4.13 1.72
CA MET A 471 -11.38 5.23 2.38
C MET A 471 -9.94 4.85 2.74
N ILE A 472 -9.72 3.65 3.30
CA ILE A 472 -8.38 3.11 3.57
C ILE A 472 -7.56 3.01 2.29
N LEU A 473 -8.14 2.52 1.19
CA LEU A 473 -7.46 2.43 -0.10
C LEU A 473 -7.06 3.82 -0.62
N VAL A 474 -7.92 4.82 -0.49
CA VAL A 474 -7.57 6.21 -0.87
C VAL A 474 -6.45 6.76 0.02
N ALA A 475 -6.47 6.49 1.34
CA ALA A 475 -5.38 6.88 2.22
C ALA A 475 -4.05 6.21 1.85
N LEU A 476 -4.05 4.91 1.57
CA LEU A 476 -2.86 4.17 1.13
C LEU A 476 -2.23 4.81 -0.10
N ILE A 477 -3.05 5.12 -1.11
CA ILE A 477 -2.59 5.78 -2.33
C ILE A 477 -2.04 7.18 -2.01
N MET A 478 -2.83 8.03 -1.33
CA MET A 478 -2.40 9.41 -1.05
C MET A 478 -1.12 9.48 -0.22
N PHE A 479 -0.95 8.61 0.79
CA PHE A 479 0.27 8.60 1.59
C PHE A 479 1.48 8.10 0.80
N ASN A 480 1.32 7.03 0.03
CA ASN A 480 2.43 6.46 -0.74
C ASN A 480 2.92 7.41 -1.85
N PHE A 481 2.02 8.14 -2.51
CA PHE A 481 2.38 9.07 -3.58
C PHE A 481 2.77 10.47 -3.07
N ILE A 482 2.15 10.94 -1.97
CA ILE A 482 2.29 12.34 -1.55
C ILE A 482 3.07 12.48 -0.25
N VAL A 483 2.98 11.58 0.73
CA VAL A 483 3.56 11.85 2.07
C VAL A 483 4.86 11.11 2.30
N PHE A 484 4.98 9.89 1.81
CA PHE A 484 6.16 9.04 1.95
C PHE A 484 7.27 9.47 0.99
N SER A 485 7.89 10.63 1.24
CA SER A 485 9.14 11.02 0.57
C SER A 485 10.36 10.47 1.31
N PRO A 486 11.48 10.20 0.62
CA PRO A 486 12.70 9.62 1.21
C PRO A 486 13.17 10.34 2.49
N ASP A 487 13.14 11.68 2.47
CA ASP A 487 13.56 12.54 3.59
C ASP A 487 12.76 12.29 4.89
N LEU A 488 11.48 11.93 4.77
CA LEU A 488 10.59 11.74 5.90
C LEU A 488 10.59 10.31 6.44
N ILE A 489 11.11 9.36 5.66
CA ILE A 489 11.15 7.93 5.97
C ILE A 489 12.46 7.56 6.70
N GLY A 490 13.44 8.47 6.72
CA GLY A 490 14.74 8.28 7.37
C GLY A 490 15.71 7.47 6.53
N ILE A 491 15.58 7.54 5.20
CA ILE A 491 16.57 6.98 4.25
C ILE A 491 17.80 7.89 4.30
N SER A 492 19.00 7.31 4.37
CA SER A 492 20.26 8.03 4.28
C SER A 492 20.32 8.76 2.93
N GLN A 493 20.52 10.08 2.97
CA GLN A 493 20.93 10.80 1.76
C GLN A 493 22.36 10.37 1.42
N LEU A 494 22.65 10.16 0.14
CA LEU A 494 23.99 9.84 -0.31
C LEU A 494 24.97 10.92 0.19
N PRO A 495 25.98 10.58 1.02
CA PRO A 495 27.00 11.54 1.40
C PRO A 495 27.79 11.94 0.15
N GLY A 496 28.07 13.23 0.01
CA GLY A 496 29.02 13.70 -1.00
C GLY A 496 30.46 13.50 -0.55
N LEU A 497 31.42 13.61 -1.47
CA LEU A 497 32.87 13.61 -1.18
C LEU A 497 33.35 14.91 -0.47
N ASN A 498 32.43 15.79 -0.08
CA ASN A 498 32.66 17.05 0.65
C ASN A 498 33.92 17.82 0.18
N PRO A 499 34.01 18.21 -1.09
CA PRO A 499 35.22 18.83 -1.61
C PRO A 499 35.45 20.21 -0.97
N SER A 500 36.71 20.53 -0.68
CA SER A 500 37.08 21.82 -0.07
C SER A 500 36.64 22.99 -0.95
N VAL A 501 36.10 24.07 -0.37
CA VAL A 501 35.56 25.22 -1.12
C VAL A 501 36.61 25.86 -2.05
N GLY A 502 37.89 25.79 -1.69
CA GLY A 502 38.99 26.30 -2.50
C GLY A 502 39.94 25.20 -2.98
N THR A 503 40.71 25.54 -4.00
CA THR A 503 41.86 24.76 -4.46
C THR A 503 43.14 25.23 -3.77
N PHE A 504 44.11 24.34 -3.60
CA PHE A 504 45.45 24.66 -3.11
C PHE A 504 46.50 24.37 -4.19
N ARG A 505 47.72 24.84 -3.97
CA ARG A 505 48.88 24.54 -4.83
C ARG A 505 49.79 23.57 -4.07
N PRO A 506 49.87 22.29 -4.51
CA PRO A 506 50.69 21.26 -3.89
C PRO A 506 52.19 21.47 -4.09
#